data_AF-A0A0Q7Z796-F1
#
_entry.id   AF-A0A0Q7Z796-F1
#
_cell.length_a   1.000
_cell.length_b   1.000
_cell.length_c   1.000
_cell.angle_alpha   90.00
_cell.angle_beta   90.00
_cell.angle_gamma   90.00
#
_symmetry.space_group_name_H-M   'P 1'
#
loop_
_entity.id
_entity.type
_entity.pdbx_description
1 polymer ?
#
loop_
_entity_poly.entity_id
_entity_poly.type
_entity_poly.pdbx_seq_one_letter_code
_entity_poly.pdbx_strand_id
1 'polypeptide(L)'
;MKIGMMALLPAAMGLAAPAIAAQADETTASARGEAPPAPPVTPTASVAAASEQDFSTCDGYNAPRGKSDGIARETFMFGAASRSADIRRKDIYTFGERGLAACERALHDARLIDAFWLRRANLLQAQAVHAVWAGQAERAIALTGASDALGAAHKDGYFLQSIGVGNRGVRAYALIALGRRDEALAAIAEMRAGRPWSQSIRQLATRLHMHLDKSFAAQAAEMKDAIPLSPESGRALFWMLFLDGDLEAARAIAPTISFDLPKQRGGWTLRGGEQNELEEIEQRATVQGARAYAEAAAGNTAWAKTALAEAKADLDEAMAPPPPRADGKPPKKQDVEDHARRLPYARRAKSEIGLWEAAIDLRPKIATRPSDETHAEFIAKGLDKLPIVADILANLPTENAAEKAELHAVRARLRSNFDAERVKALDFPAAELMALLPRPETSKIVPTLKPAGDGYFLSDSGLSRNQEGKSDIWTIRYTHNLAPIAAVEELAMLGAAQTARREGYDSMILLSRLSISRTTNVSGMYVGSYQQNSGYEAQMRVRFVNAGALPADLAGMEWRVIPAQKAIDQLSDRYKTGGLTIAW
;
A
#
# COMPACT_ATOMS: atom_id res chain seq x y z
N MET A 1 19.52 -32.82 -12.57
CA MET A 1 19.08 -31.65 -13.37
C MET A 1 19.73 -30.35 -12.87
N LYS A 2 20.43 -29.59 -13.73
CA LYS A 2 20.80 -28.19 -13.43
C LYS A 2 19.72 -27.26 -13.99
N ILE A 3 18.67 -27.00 -13.21
CA ILE A 3 17.65 -26.02 -13.56
C ILE A 3 18.26 -24.64 -13.35
N GLY A 4 18.55 -23.93 -14.43
CA GLY A 4 18.97 -22.53 -14.40
C GLY A 4 17.82 -21.66 -13.93
N MET A 5 17.63 -21.51 -12.63
CA MET A 5 16.73 -20.51 -12.06
C MET A 5 17.36 -19.12 -12.23
N MET A 6 16.95 -18.39 -13.25
CA MET A 6 17.22 -16.97 -13.36
C MET A 6 15.88 -16.19 -13.49
N ALA A 7 15.73 -15.22 -12.60
CA ALA A 7 14.93 -13.99 -12.73
C ALA A 7 13.42 -13.93 -12.40
N LEU A 8 12.70 -15.01 -12.05
CA LEU A 8 11.25 -14.91 -11.80
C LEU A 8 10.83 -14.48 -10.37
N LEU A 9 11.61 -14.80 -9.34
CA LEU A 9 11.24 -14.47 -7.95
C LEU A 9 11.19 -12.95 -7.63
N PRO A 10 12.14 -12.12 -8.09
CA PRO A 10 12.12 -10.68 -7.77
C PRO A 10 10.92 -9.96 -8.39
N ALA A 11 10.50 -10.34 -9.60
CA ALA A 11 9.35 -9.74 -10.28
C ALA A 11 8.03 -10.14 -9.60
N ALA A 12 7.86 -11.41 -9.22
CA ALA A 12 6.66 -11.86 -8.51
C ALA A 12 6.55 -11.31 -7.07
N MET A 13 7.67 -11.07 -6.39
CA MET A 13 7.65 -10.40 -5.08
C MET A 13 7.55 -8.88 -5.17
N GLY A 14 8.05 -8.25 -6.25
CA GLY A 14 7.74 -6.86 -6.59
C GLY A 14 6.25 -6.62 -6.83
N LEU A 15 5.52 -7.64 -7.34
CA LEU A 15 4.06 -7.61 -7.50
C LEU A 15 3.28 -7.78 -6.18
N ALA A 16 3.93 -8.28 -5.12
CA ALA A 16 3.37 -8.51 -3.79
C ALA A 16 3.63 -7.36 -2.80
N ALA A 17 4.57 -6.47 -3.10
CA ALA A 17 4.66 -5.19 -2.40
C ALA A 17 3.51 -4.28 -2.90
N PRO A 18 2.73 -3.64 -2.00
CA PRO A 18 1.92 -2.52 -2.45
C PRO A 18 2.88 -1.53 -3.13
N ALA A 19 2.52 -1.06 -4.32
CA ALA A 19 3.24 -0.01 -5.02
C ALA A 19 3.16 1.29 -4.19
N ILE A 20 3.91 1.36 -3.09
CA ILE A 20 4.37 2.61 -2.54
C ILE A 20 5.45 3.03 -3.53
N ALA A 21 5.21 4.11 -4.26
CA ALA A 21 6.24 4.77 -5.04
C ALA A 21 7.33 5.31 -4.09
N ALA A 22 8.24 4.43 -3.66
CA ALA A 22 9.49 4.78 -3.02
C ALA A 22 10.53 4.89 -4.14
N GLN A 23 10.78 6.12 -4.58
CA GLN A 23 11.90 6.43 -5.46
C GLN A 23 13.17 6.36 -4.60
N ALA A 24 14.03 5.38 -4.87
CA ALA A 24 15.38 5.35 -4.34
C ALA A 24 16.35 5.69 -5.47
N ASP A 25 16.99 6.86 -5.40
CA ASP A 25 18.15 7.19 -6.21
C ASP A 25 19.34 6.38 -5.70
N GLU A 26 19.91 5.53 -6.57
CA GLU A 26 21.12 4.77 -6.29
C GLU A 26 22.34 5.70 -6.30
N THR A 27 22.88 6.03 -5.12
CA THR A 27 24.30 6.40 -4.97
C THR A 27 24.90 5.64 -3.80
N THR A 28 25.65 4.58 -4.12
CA THR A 28 26.43 3.79 -3.17
C THR A 28 27.79 4.45 -2.97
N ALA A 29 28.12 4.79 -1.72
CA ALA A 29 29.49 5.12 -1.33
C ALA A 29 29.88 4.28 -0.11
N SER A 30 30.74 3.29 -0.35
CA SER A 30 31.40 2.46 0.65
C SER A 30 32.50 3.25 1.35
N ALA A 31 32.48 3.28 2.69
CA ALA A 31 33.67 3.66 3.47
C ALA A 31 33.78 2.77 4.72
N ARG A 32 34.72 1.81 4.66
CA ARG A 32 35.32 1.15 5.81
C ARG A 32 36.37 2.09 6.41
N GLY A 33 36.36 2.27 7.72
CA GLY A 33 37.41 2.99 8.45
C GLY A 33 37.35 2.66 9.94
N GLU A 34 38.49 2.21 10.48
CA GLU A 34 38.71 1.76 11.85
C GLU A 34 38.41 2.82 12.92
N ALA A 35 38.02 2.34 14.11
CA ALA A 35 37.65 3.16 15.26
C ALA A 35 38.88 3.80 15.93
N PRO A 36 38.89 5.12 16.19
CA PRO A 36 39.88 5.75 17.04
C PRO A 36 39.52 5.60 18.54
N PRO A 37 40.53 5.63 19.44
CA PRO A 37 40.33 5.36 20.87
C PRO A 37 39.58 6.49 21.59
N ALA A 38 38.86 6.11 22.65
CA ALA A 38 37.98 6.99 23.42
C ALA A 38 38.75 8.10 24.15
N PRO A 39 38.27 9.37 24.08
CA PRO A 39 38.81 10.45 24.89
C PRO A 39 38.20 10.45 26.31
N PRO A 40 38.88 11.08 27.29
CA PRO A 40 38.49 11.03 28.69
C PRO A 40 37.25 11.86 28.98
N VAL A 41 36.49 11.39 29.98
CA VAL A 41 35.24 12.00 30.45
C VAL A 41 35.55 13.27 31.24
N THR A 42 35.04 14.41 30.76
CA THR A 42 34.94 15.68 31.51
C THR A 42 33.50 16.21 31.47
N PRO A 43 33.07 17.01 32.47
CA PRO A 43 31.67 17.13 32.87
C PRO A 43 30.84 18.07 31.98
N THR A 44 29.57 17.71 31.81
CA THR A 44 28.43 18.53 31.33
C THR A 44 28.76 19.49 30.18
N ALA A 45 28.72 18.96 28.96
CA ALA A 45 28.66 19.76 27.75
C ALA A 45 27.42 20.66 27.77
N SER A 46 27.64 21.96 27.62
CA SER A 46 26.63 22.91 27.15
C SER A 46 25.97 22.32 25.90
N VAL A 47 24.65 22.09 25.95
CA VAL A 47 23.87 21.65 24.79
C VAL A 47 23.98 22.76 23.75
N ALA A 48 24.72 22.50 22.66
CA ALA A 48 24.81 23.43 21.55
C ALA A 48 23.40 23.79 21.06
N ALA A 49 23.14 25.08 20.83
CA ALA A 49 21.85 25.56 20.34
C ALA A 49 21.46 24.83 19.05
N ALA A 50 20.18 24.43 18.93
CA ALA A 50 19.75 23.64 17.78
C ALA A 50 19.79 24.46 16.49
N SER A 51 20.34 23.88 15.44
CA SER A 51 20.24 24.42 14.09
C SER A 51 18.86 24.12 13.50
N GLU A 52 18.46 24.81 12.42
CA GLU A 52 17.24 24.45 11.70
C GLU A 52 17.29 23.02 11.13
N GLN A 53 18.50 22.56 10.79
CA GLN A 53 18.75 21.22 10.25
C GLN A 53 18.54 20.12 11.29
N ASP A 54 18.62 20.42 12.60
CA ASP A 54 18.36 19.43 13.64
C ASP A 54 16.88 19.00 13.65
N PHE A 55 15.95 19.92 13.35
CA PHE A 55 14.54 19.59 13.22
C PHE A 55 14.27 18.70 12.01
N SER A 56 14.81 19.04 10.84
CA SER A 56 14.62 18.24 9.63
C SER A 56 15.31 16.87 9.73
N THR A 57 16.47 16.79 10.38
CA THR A 57 17.18 15.53 10.63
C THR A 57 16.43 14.67 11.66
N CYS A 58 15.79 15.29 12.65
CA CYS A 58 14.99 14.58 13.64
C CYS A 58 13.71 14.01 13.02
N ASP A 59 12.85 14.86 12.46
CA ASP A 59 11.48 14.46 12.10
C ASP A 59 11.01 14.88 10.72
N GLY A 60 11.93 15.39 9.88
CA GLY A 60 11.69 15.77 8.49
C GLY A 60 10.85 17.04 8.31
N TYR A 61 10.50 17.74 9.39
CA TYR A 61 9.79 19.03 9.31
C TYR A 61 10.73 20.20 9.54
N ASN A 62 10.29 21.39 9.12
CA ASN A 62 11.06 22.60 9.35
C ASN A 62 11.05 22.99 10.84
N ALA A 63 12.03 23.81 11.25
CA ALA A 63 12.04 24.37 12.60
C ALA A 63 10.83 25.31 12.85
N PRO A 64 10.34 25.42 14.09
CA PRO A 64 9.32 26.41 14.45
C PRO A 64 9.79 27.82 14.13
N ARG A 65 8.91 28.67 13.59
CA ARG A 65 9.22 30.05 13.22
C ARG A 65 8.06 30.97 13.59
N GLY A 66 8.31 31.95 14.46
CA GLY A 66 7.30 32.92 14.90
C GLY A 66 6.07 32.24 15.51
N LYS A 67 4.92 32.31 14.82
CA LYS A 67 3.64 31.70 15.25
C LYS A 67 3.37 30.32 14.64
N SER A 68 4.32 29.80 13.84
CA SER A 68 4.25 28.48 13.20
C SER A 68 5.04 27.45 14.02
N ASP A 69 4.42 26.31 14.24
CA ASP A 69 5.02 25.13 14.89
C ASP A 69 5.81 24.24 13.92
N GLY A 70 5.79 24.57 12.63
CA GLY A 70 6.47 23.81 11.57
C GLY A 70 5.76 22.52 11.13
N ILE A 71 4.60 22.16 11.72
CA ILE A 71 3.87 20.90 11.41
C ILE A 71 2.38 21.08 11.12
N ALA A 72 1.71 22.06 11.74
CA ALA A 72 0.28 22.29 11.58
C ALA A 72 -0.03 23.68 10.98
N ARG A 73 0.91 24.63 11.05
CA ARG A 73 0.73 26.00 10.52
C ARG A 73 1.96 26.43 9.74
N GLU A 74 1.75 27.12 8.62
CA GLU A 74 2.83 27.85 7.92
C GLU A 74 2.64 29.36 8.10
N THR A 75 3.75 30.09 8.14
CA THR A 75 3.77 31.55 8.07
C THR A 75 3.89 31.97 6.60
N PHE A 76 2.93 32.76 6.11
CA PHE A 76 3.00 33.33 4.76
C PHE A 76 3.90 34.58 4.74
N MET A 77 4.30 35.01 3.53
CA MET A 77 5.24 36.12 3.23
C MET A 77 5.30 37.23 4.30
N PHE A 78 6.52 37.62 4.67
CA PHE A 78 6.84 38.75 5.55
C PHE A 78 6.20 38.73 6.95
N GLY A 79 6.00 37.56 7.53
CA GLY A 79 5.55 37.43 8.93
C GLY A 79 4.06 37.72 9.15
N ALA A 80 3.29 37.98 8.09
CA ALA A 80 1.86 38.26 8.17
C ALA A 80 1.02 36.97 7.98
N ALA A 81 0.11 36.74 8.93
CA ALA A 81 -0.91 35.68 8.99
C ALA A 81 -0.42 34.22 8.81
N SER A 82 -0.57 33.40 9.86
CA SER A 82 -0.40 31.95 9.76
C SER A 82 -1.63 31.31 9.10
N ARG A 83 -1.44 30.53 8.03
CA ARG A 83 -2.50 29.66 7.48
C ARG A 83 -2.16 28.19 7.71
N SER A 84 -3.18 27.33 7.78
CA SER A 84 -2.97 25.89 7.67
C SER A 84 -2.54 25.58 6.24
N ALA A 85 -1.43 24.86 6.08
CA ALA A 85 -0.92 24.40 4.79
C ALA A 85 -0.68 22.89 4.85
N ASP A 86 -0.64 22.21 3.70
CA ASP A 86 -0.30 20.78 3.65
C ASP A 86 1.21 20.58 3.88
N ILE A 87 1.63 20.61 5.14
CA ILE A 87 3.02 20.42 5.52
C ILE A 87 3.31 18.92 5.53
N ARG A 88 4.16 18.48 4.59
CA ARG A 88 4.62 17.10 4.50
C ARG A 88 5.99 16.97 5.12
N ARG A 89 6.22 15.82 5.73
CA ARG A 89 7.53 15.40 6.18
C ARG A 89 8.44 15.26 4.95
N LYS A 90 9.65 15.80 5.02
CA LYS A 90 10.72 15.56 4.05
C LYS A 90 11.37 14.21 4.33
N ASP A 91 11.98 13.63 3.31
CA ASP A 91 12.73 12.38 3.46
C ASP A 91 13.87 12.55 4.47
N ILE A 92 13.99 11.55 5.34
CA ILE A 92 15.03 11.49 6.36
C ILE A 92 15.96 10.35 5.98
N TYR A 93 17.25 10.68 5.84
CA TYR A 93 18.28 9.72 5.40
C TYR A 93 19.22 9.28 6.52
N THR A 94 19.08 9.86 7.72
CA THR A 94 19.96 9.59 8.87
C THR A 94 19.13 9.10 10.05
N PHE A 95 19.46 7.92 10.57
CA PHE A 95 18.82 7.31 11.74
C PHE A 95 19.84 6.85 12.78
N GLY A 96 19.37 6.45 13.97
CA GLY A 96 20.21 6.02 15.08
C GLY A 96 20.80 7.19 15.87
N GLU A 97 22.02 7.04 16.40
CA GLU A 97 22.65 8.00 17.33
C GLU A 97 22.72 9.44 16.78
N ARG A 98 22.98 9.61 15.49
CA ARG A 98 23.01 10.95 14.86
C ARG A 98 21.63 11.62 14.88
N GLY A 99 20.58 10.87 14.58
CA GLY A 99 19.20 11.34 14.62
C GLY A 99 18.72 11.62 16.04
N LEU A 100 19.11 10.76 17.00
CA LEU A 100 18.87 10.97 18.44
C LEU A 100 19.43 12.31 18.91
N ALA A 101 20.71 12.57 18.64
CA ALA A 101 21.36 13.80 19.05
C ALA A 101 20.71 15.05 18.41
N ALA A 102 20.25 14.95 17.16
CA ALA A 102 19.50 16.03 16.51
C ALA A 102 18.15 16.28 17.20
N CYS A 103 17.40 15.23 17.51
CA CYS A 103 16.14 15.35 18.27
C CYS A 103 16.35 15.93 19.67
N GLU A 104 17.40 15.54 20.38
CA GLU A 104 17.73 16.09 21.69
C GLU A 104 17.97 17.60 21.62
N ARG A 105 18.78 18.06 20.66
CA ARG A 105 18.98 19.50 20.45
C ARG A 105 17.65 20.19 20.11
N ALA A 106 16.87 19.65 19.18
CA ALA A 106 15.59 20.22 18.78
C ALA A 106 14.57 20.33 19.94
N LEU A 107 14.54 19.35 20.86
CA LEU A 107 13.64 19.34 22.02
C LEU A 107 14.01 20.38 23.09
N HIS A 108 15.29 20.79 23.15
CA HIS A 108 15.80 21.81 24.06
C HIS A 108 15.85 23.22 23.43
N ASP A 109 15.45 23.36 22.17
CA ASP A 109 15.50 24.63 21.46
C ASP A 109 14.44 25.62 22.01
N ALA A 110 14.86 26.87 22.24
CA ALA A 110 14.01 27.92 22.80
C ALA A 110 12.81 28.32 21.91
N ARG A 111 12.84 27.98 20.60
CA ARG A 111 11.70 28.18 19.69
C ARG A 111 10.53 27.24 20.00
N LEU A 112 10.76 26.13 20.71
CA LEU A 112 9.74 25.17 21.10
C LEU A 112 8.99 25.63 22.37
N ILE A 113 8.26 26.75 22.25
CA ILE A 113 7.44 27.30 23.33
C ILE A 113 6.31 26.34 23.75
N ASP A 114 5.76 26.52 24.95
CA ASP A 114 4.72 25.64 25.52
C ASP A 114 3.48 25.49 24.62
N ALA A 115 3.11 26.56 23.90
CA ALA A 115 2.00 26.53 22.95
C ALA A 115 2.23 25.55 21.78
N PHE A 116 3.48 25.13 21.53
CA PHE A 116 3.86 24.15 20.52
C PHE A 116 4.02 22.73 21.13
N TRP A 117 3.22 22.39 22.13
CA TRP A 117 3.22 21.06 22.75
C TRP A 117 3.04 19.91 21.73
N LEU A 118 2.23 20.09 20.68
CA LEU A 118 2.03 19.08 19.65
C LEU A 118 3.31 18.84 18.84
N ARG A 119 4.09 19.89 18.60
CA ARG A 119 5.42 19.81 17.98
C ARG A 119 6.39 19.05 18.88
N ARG A 120 6.36 19.32 20.19
CA ARG A 120 7.16 18.59 21.19
C ARG A 120 6.82 17.11 21.20
N ALA A 121 5.53 16.76 21.16
CA ALA A 121 5.08 15.37 21.10
C ALA A 121 5.54 14.66 19.81
N ASN A 122 5.46 15.33 18.65
CA ASN A 122 5.96 14.78 17.38
C ASN A 122 7.49 14.55 17.40
N LEU A 123 8.25 15.47 17.99
CA LEU A 123 9.70 15.33 18.14
C LEU A 123 10.06 14.15 19.07
N LEU A 124 9.30 13.93 20.14
CA LEU A 124 9.46 12.76 21.01
C LEU A 124 9.17 11.45 20.28
N GLN A 125 8.12 11.40 19.46
CA GLN A 125 7.84 10.25 18.60
C GLN A 125 8.99 9.98 17.62
N ALA A 126 9.50 11.02 16.95
CA ALA A 126 10.63 10.88 16.04
C ALA A 126 11.91 10.44 16.77
N GLN A 127 12.17 10.98 17.96
CA GLN A 127 13.28 10.54 18.80
C GLN A 127 13.14 9.06 19.18
N ALA A 128 11.91 8.59 19.45
CA ALA A 128 11.66 7.17 19.72
C ALA A 128 11.98 6.29 18.51
N VAL A 129 11.66 6.73 17.30
CA VAL A 129 12.11 6.04 16.06
C VAL A 129 13.63 5.96 16.07
N HIS A 130 14.34 7.09 16.18
CA HIS A 130 15.82 7.06 16.20
C HIS A 130 16.40 6.18 17.31
N ALA A 131 15.76 6.12 18.48
CA ALA A 131 16.16 5.27 19.60
C ALA A 131 16.12 3.78 19.24
N VAL A 132 15.10 3.32 18.50
CA VAL A 132 15.03 1.94 18.02
C VAL A 132 16.26 1.59 17.16
N TRP A 133 16.60 2.42 16.19
CA TRP A 133 17.76 2.19 15.30
C TRP A 133 19.11 2.44 15.97
N ALA A 134 19.12 3.07 17.14
CA ALA A 134 20.28 3.15 18.01
C ALA A 134 20.43 1.93 18.96
N GLY A 135 19.55 0.93 18.86
CA GLY A 135 19.53 -0.22 19.78
C GLY A 135 18.96 0.11 21.17
N GLN A 136 18.31 1.26 21.33
CA GLN A 136 17.76 1.76 22.60
C GLN A 136 16.24 1.56 22.65
N ALA A 137 15.76 0.33 22.43
CA ALA A 137 14.32 0.05 22.29
C ALA A 137 13.50 0.36 23.55
N GLU A 138 14.01 0.10 24.76
CA GLU A 138 13.32 0.50 26.00
C GLU A 138 13.20 2.03 26.13
N ARG A 139 14.22 2.76 25.67
CA ARG A 139 14.15 4.22 25.60
C ARG A 139 13.08 4.68 24.61
N ALA A 140 12.94 4.01 23.46
CA ALA A 140 11.87 4.30 22.51
C ALA A 140 10.49 4.15 23.16
N ILE A 141 10.27 3.08 23.92
CA ILE A 141 9.01 2.86 24.66
C ILE A 141 8.77 4.03 25.64
N ALA A 142 9.76 4.41 26.44
CA ALA A 142 9.65 5.54 27.38
C ALA A 142 9.34 6.87 26.66
N LEU A 143 9.99 7.15 25.52
CA LEU A 143 9.78 8.35 24.73
C LEU A 143 8.36 8.43 24.14
N THR A 144 7.82 7.31 23.64
CA THR A 144 6.41 7.27 23.21
C THR A 144 5.46 7.52 24.38
N GLY A 145 5.76 7.00 25.57
CA GLY A 145 5.00 7.26 26.80
C GLY A 145 5.02 8.75 27.19
N ALA A 146 6.18 9.40 27.08
CA ALA A 146 6.31 10.84 27.32
C ALA A 146 5.51 11.67 26.31
N SER A 147 5.49 11.25 25.03
CA SER A 147 4.62 11.87 24.02
C SER A 147 3.14 11.67 24.35
N ASP A 148 2.72 10.49 24.79
CA ASP A 148 1.32 10.21 25.15
C ASP A 148 0.88 11.03 26.37
N ALA A 149 1.77 11.23 27.35
CA ALA A 149 1.51 12.06 28.53
C ALA A 149 1.22 13.53 28.14
N LEU A 150 1.89 14.08 27.13
CA LEU A 150 1.58 15.43 26.61
C LEU A 150 0.17 15.49 26.02
N GLY A 151 -0.21 14.49 25.21
CA GLY A 151 -1.56 14.40 24.65
C GLY A 151 -2.65 14.29 25.72
N ALA A 152 -2.41 13.47 26.75
CA ALA A 152 -3.32 13.29 27.87
C ALA A 152 -3.50 14.58 28.68
N ALA A 153 -2.41 15.30 28.98
CA ALA A 153 -2.44 16.58 29.68
C ALA A 153 -3.29 17.64 28.96
N HIS A 154 -3.29 17.65 27.63
CA HIS A 154 -4.07 18.59 26.82
C HIS A 154 -5.48 18.11 26.45
N LYS A 155 -5.84 16.86 26.76
CA LYS A 155 -7.15 16.25 26.46
C LYS A 155 -7.55 16.39 24.98
N ASP A 156 -6.57 16.31 24.08
CA ASP A 156 -6.80 16.52 22.65
C ASP A 156 -7.17 15.20 21.95
N GLY A 157 -8.41 15.11 21.46
CA GLY A 157 -8.89 13.95 20.71
C GLY A 157 -8.17 13.74 19.37
N TYR A 158 -7.66 14.80 18.75
CA TYR A 158 -6.92 14.72 17.48
C TYR A 158 -5.52 14.12 17.68
N PHE A 159 -4.89 14.39 18.83
CA PHE A 159 -3.64 13.74 19.20
C PHE A 159 -3.82 12.22 19.27
N LEU A 160 -4.85 11.75 19.95
CA LEU A 160 -5.12 10.32 20.13
C LEU A 160 -5.38 9.58 18.81
N GLN A 161 -5.87 10.30 17.79
CA GLN A 161 -6.15 9.80 16.43
C GLN A 161 -4.97 9.94 15.47
N SER A 162 -3.94 10.71 15.82
CA SER A 162 -2.77 10.95 14.98
C SER A 162 -1.50 10.45 15.66
N ILE A 163 -0.75 11.34 16.32
CA ILE A 163 0.52 11.01 16.97
C ILE A 163 0.36 9.86 17.97
N GLY A 164 -0.73 9.81 18.75
CA GLY A 164 -1.00 8.70 19.67
C GLY A 164 -1.15 7.33 18.98
N VAL A 165 -1.72 7.29 17.77
CA VAL A 165 -1.72 6.05 16.95
C VAL A 165 -0.31 5.72 16.47
N GLY A 166 0.46 6.73 16.01
CA GLY A 166 1.85 6.54 15.62
C GLY A 166 2.74 6.05 16.77
N ASN A 167 2.51 6.54 18.00
CA ASN A 167 3.23 6.12 19.20
C ASN A 167 3.03 4.63 19.49
N ARG A 168 1.82 4.09 19.27
CA ARG A 168 1.56 2.65 19.35
C ARG A 168 2.33 1.87 18.30
N GLY A 169 2.44 2.40 17.08
CA GLY A 169 3.25 1.79 16.01
C GLY A 169 4.75 1.74 16.33
N VAL A 170 5.32 2.85 16.82
CA VAL A 170 6.74 2.89 17.25
C VAL A 170 6.98 1.98 18.45
N ARG A 171 6.06 1.97 19.42
CA ARG A 171 6.11 1.06 20.58
C ARG A 171 6.06 -0.39 20.16
N ALA A 172 5.16 -0.76 19.25
CA ALA A 172 5.09 -2.12 18.71
C ALA A 172 6.42 -2.53 18.07
N TYR A 173 7.02 -1.66 17.25
CA TYR A 173 8.33 -1.95 16.66
C TYR A 173 9.41 -2.16 17.72
N ALA A 174 9.48 -1.28 18.73
CA ALA A 174 10.44 -1.40 19.83
C ALA A 174 10.24 -2.72 20.62
N LEU A 175 8.98 -3.12 20.87
CA LEU A 175 8.65 -4.38 21.54
C LEU A 175 9.04 -5.60 20.69
N ILE A 176 8.89 -5.54 19.36
CA ILE A 176 9.39 -6.56 18.44
C ILE A 176 10.92 -6.69 18.55
N ALA A 177 11.64 -5.56 18.55
CA ALA A 177 13.09 -5.53 18.68
C ALA A 177 13.58 -6.11 20.03
N LEU A 178 12.77 -6.03 21.07
CA LEU A 178 13.04 -6.60 22.41
C LEU A 178 12.59 -8.08 22.54
N GLY A 179 11.93 -8.65 21.53
CA GLY A 179 11.36 -10.00 21.61
C GLY A 179 10.10 -10.13 22.48
N ARG A 180 9.48 -9.00 22.87
CA ARG A 180 8.28 -8.93 23.73
C ARG A 180 7.00 -9.12 22.89
N ARG A 181 6.82 -10.34 22.37
CA ARG A 181 5.80 -10.68 21.35
C ARG A 181 4.37 -10.31 21.74
N ASP A 182 3.89 -10.73 22.91
CA ASP A 182 2.49 -10.53 23.31
C ASP A 182 2.15 -9.04 23.46
N GLU A 183 3.09 -8.26 24.01
CA GLU A 183 2.94 -6.81 24.13
C GLU A 183 2.97 -6.12 22.77
N ALA A 184 3.82 -6.59 21.85
CA ALA A 184 3.83 -6.08 20.47
C ALA A 184 2.49 -6.33 19.77
N LEU A 185 1.92 -7.53 19.91
CA LEU A 185 0.59 -7.87 19.36
C LEU A 185 -0.50 -6.97 19.96
N ALA A 186 -0.48 -6.73 21.27
CA ALA A 186 -1.41 -5.83 21.93
C ALA A 186 -1.28 -4.39 21.37
N ALA A 187 -0.07 -3.88 21.24
CA ALA A 187 0.17 -2.54 20.68
C ALA A 187 -0.29 -2.42 19.22
N ILE A 188 -0.07 -3.45 18.39
CA ILE A 188 -0.58 -3.51 17.01
C ILE A 188 -2.12 -3.50 17.00
N ALA A 189 -2.76 -4.29 17.87
CA ALA A 189 -4.21 -4.35 17.97
C ALA A 189 -4.83 -3.01 18.40
N GLU A 190 -4.24 -2.34 19.40
CA GLU A 190 -4.66 -0.99 19.82
C GLU A 190 -4.52 0.03 18.69
N MET A 191 -3.45 -0.06 17.90
CA MET A 191 -3.23 0.81 16.74
C MET A 191 -4.33 0.63 15.70
N ARG A 192 -4.68 -0.63 15.36
CA ARG A 192 -5.81 -0.95 14.46
C ARG A 192 -7.13 -0.43 15.01
N ALA A 193 -7.39 -0.61 16.31
CA ALA A 193 -8.62 -0.16 16.95
C ALA A 193 -8.76 1.37 16.98
N GLY A 194 -7.64 2.10 17.00
CA GLY A 194 -7.67 3.57 16.95
C GLY A 194 -8.28 4.10 15.65
N ARG A 195 -7.98 3.46 14.51
CA ARG A 195 -8.45 3.86 13.17
C ARG A 195 -8.76 2.67 12.28
N PRO A 196 -9.85 1.93 12.55
CA PRO A 196 -10.12 0.65 11.91
C PRO A 196 -10.40 0.75 10.40
N TRP A 197 -10.75 1.95 9.92
CA TRP A 197 -11.13 2.21 8.53
C TRP A 197 -10.06 2.96 7.71
N SER A 198 -8.95 3.37 8.34
CA SER A 198 -7.82 3.96 7.64
C SER A 198 -6.90 2.87 7.10
N GLN A 199 -6.60 2.92 5.81
CA GLN A 199 -5.72 1.94 5.17
C GLN A 199 -4.26 2.22 5.45
N SER A 200 -3.83 3.48 5.46
CA SER A 200 -2.46 3.81 5.88
C SER A 200 -2.12 3.28 7.27
N ILE A 201 -3.05 3.37 8.24
CA ILE A 201 -2.86 2.77 9.58
C ILE A 201 -2.86 1.24 9.54
N ARG A 202 -3.78 0.63 8.77
CA ARG A 202 -3.79 -0.83 8.62
C ARG A 202 -2.54 -1.35 7.93
N GLN A 203 -2.02 -0.66 6.93
CA GLN A 203 -0.78 -0.99 6.24
C GLN A 203 0.40 -0.99 7.21
N LEU A 204 0.52 0.04 8.05
CA LEU A 204 1.53 0.06 9.12
C LEU A 204 1.34 -1.14 10.08
N ALA A 205 0.10 -1.44 10.48
CA ALA A 205 -0.20 -2.57 11.35
C ALA A 205 0.17 -3.92 10.73
N THR A 206 -0.13 -4.09 9.45
CA THR A 206 0.21 -5.28 8.65
C THR A 206 1.72 -5.43 8.54
N ARG A 207 2.46 -4.35 8.22
CA ARG A 207 3.93 -4.37 8.16
C ARG A 207 4.54 -4.78 9.52
N LEU A 208 4.05 -4.20 10.61
CA LEU A 208 4.50 -4.56 11.97
C LEU A 208 4.19 -6.01 12.33
N HIS A 209 2.98 -6.50 12.02
CA HIS A 209 2.60 -7.88 12.29
C HIS A 209 3.45 -8.88 11.50
N MET A 210 3.69 -8.62 10.20
CA MET A 210 4.54 -9.46 9.38
C MET A 210 6.02 -9.38 9.76
N HIS A 211 6.47 -8.25 10.32
CA HIS A 211 7.82 -8.12 10.86
C HIS A 211 8.00 -8.92 12.16
N LEU A 212 6.95 -8.98 12.99
CA LEU A 212 6.90 -9.77 14.23
C LEU A 212 6.82 -11.28 13.95
N ASP A 213 5.95 -11.69 13.04
CA ASP A 213 5.75 -13.09 12.66
C ASP A 213 6.02 -13.29 11.17
N LYS A 214 7.21 -13.82 10.91
CA LYS A 214 7.72 -14.04 9.56
C LYS A 214 7.28 -15.39 8.98
N SER A 215 6.44 -16.17 9.68
CA SER A 215 5.96 -17.46 9.17
C SER A 215 5.01 -17.28 7.99
N PHE A 216 5.00 -18.27 7.08
CA PHE A 216 4.11 -18.27 5.92
C PHE A 216 2.64 -18.20 6.33
N ALA A 217 2.24 -19.01 7.32
CA ALA A 217 0.86 -19.08 7.80
C ALA A 217 0.38 -17.74 8.40
N ALA A 218 1.20 -17.10 9.24
CA ALA A 218 0.85 -15.80 9.82
C ALA A 218 0.70 -14.72 8.75
N GLN A 219 1.54 -14.74 7.72
CA GLN A 219 1.44 -13.79 6.60
C GLN A 219 0.23 -14.04 5.74
N ALA A 220 -0.07 -15.31 5.43
CA ALA A 220 -1.24 -15.67 4.65
C ALA A 220 -2.52 -15.20 5.36
N ALA A 221 -2.61 -15.45 6.67
CA ALA A 221 -3.72 -14.99 7.50
C ALA A 221 -3.81 -13.45 7.54
N GLU A 222 -2.70 -12.77 7.78
CA GLU A 222 -2.67 -11.29 7.85
C GLU A 222 -3.05 -10.63 6.51
N MET A 223 -2.55 -11.15 5.37
CA MET A 223 -2.95 -10.64 4.05
C MET A 223 -4.43 -10.90 3.80
N LYS A 224 -4.94 -12.09 4.15
CA LYS A 224 -6.36 -12.42 3.98
C LYS A 224 -7.27 -11.50 4.80
N ASP A 225 -6.90 -11.25 6.06
CA ASP A 225 -7.63 -10.35 6.97
C ASP A 225 -7.59 -8.88 6.51
N ALA A 226 -6.59 -8.50 5.71
CA ALA A 226 -6.48 -7.18 5.12
C ALA A 226 -7.38 -6.97 3.88
N ILE A 227 -7.65 -8.01 3.09
CA ILE A 227 -8.40 -7.93 1.81
C ILE A 227 -9.70 -7.12 1.86
N PRO A 228 -10.57 -7.22 2.88
CA PRO A 228 -11.84 -6.48 2.88
C PRO A 228 -11.65 -4.96 2.75
N LEU A 229 -10.58 -4.40 3.34
CA LEU A 229 -10.28 -2.96 3.29
C LEU A 229 -9.11 -2.61 2.35
N SER A 230 -8.29 -3.59 2.02
CA SER A 230 -7.11 -3.49 1.16
C SER A 230 -7.14 -4.62 0.12
N PRO A 231 -8.05 -4.56 -0.87
CA PRO A 231 -8.21 -5.60 -1.89
C PRO A 231 -6.92 -5.87 -2.68
N GLU A 232 -5.99 -4.91 -2.74
CA GLU A 232 -4.64 -5.08 -3.29
C GLU A 232 -3.86 -6.24 -2.65
N SER A 233 -4.15 -6.58 -1.38
CA SER A 233 -3.53 -7.70 -0.66
C SER A 233 -3.88 -9.06 -1.27
N GLY A 234 -5.01 -9.15 -1.99
CA GLY A 234 -5.45 -10.38 -2.64
C GLY A 234 -4.47 -10.84 -3.71
N ARG A 235 -3.85 -9.90 -4.45
CA ARG A 235 -2.85 -10.22 -5.47
C ARG A 235 -1.56 -10.76 -4.85
N ALA A 236 -1.08 -10.12 -3.79
CA ALA A 236 0.11 -10.56 -3.05
C ALA A 236 -0.11 -11.97 -2.46
N LEU A 237 -1.27 -12.19 -1.81
CA LEU A 237 -1.62 -13.48 -1.22
C LEU A 237 -1.77 -14.58 -2.28
N PHE A 238 -2.43 -14.27 -3.40
CA PHE A 238 -2.55 -15.21 -4.53
C PHE A 238 -1.19 -15.71 -5.00
N TRP A 239 -0.26 -14.80 -5.29
CA TRP A 239 1.07 -15.19 -5.76
C TRP A 239 1.86 -15.92 -4.69
N MET A 240 1.73 -15.53 -3.42
CA MET A 240 2.39 -16.22 -2.32
C MET A 240 1.95 -17.68 -2.21
N LEU A 241 0.64 -17.95 -2.32
CA LEU A 241 0.08 -19.31 -2.28
C LEU A 241 0.41 -20.10 -3.55
N PHE A 242 0.29 -19.46 -4.72
CA PHE A 242 0.57 -20.08 -6.01
C PHE A 242 2.03 -20.54 -6.11
N LEU A 243 2.98 -19.70 -5.69
CA LEU A 243 4.41 -20.01 -5.72
C LEU A 243 4.83 -21.08 -4.71
N ASP A 244 4.12 -21.22 -3.58
CA ASP A 244 4.33 -22.32 -2.64
C ASP A 244 3.80 -23.68 -3.17
N GLY A 245 2.99 -23.63 -4.22
CA GLY A 245 2.31 -24.78 -4.83
C GLY A 245 0.94 -25.08 -4.21
N ASP A 246 0.41 -24.22 -3.34
CA ASP A 246 -0.94 -24.33 -2.80
C ASP A 246 -1.96 -23.74 -3.78
N LEU A 247 -2.17 -24.46 -4.89
CA LEU A 247 -3.05 -24.02 -5.98
C LEU A 247 -4.51 -23.92 -5.55
N GLU A 248 -4.97 -24.73 -4.60
CA GLU A 248 -6.34 -24.65 -4.07
C GLU A 248 -6.56 -23.37 -3.28
N ALA A 249 -5.63 -23.02 -2.38
CA ALA A 249 -5.73 -21.76 -1.64
C ALA A 249 -5.59 -20.56 -2.58
N ALA A 250 -4.68 -20.61 -3.56
CA ALA A 250 -4.55 -19.58 -4.58
C ALA A 250 -5.85 -19.38 -5.37
N ARG A 251 -6.49 -20.49 -5.79
CA ARG A 251 -7.77 -20.49 -6.50
C ARG A 251 -8.88 -19.82 -5.69
N ALA A 252 -8.94 -20.07 -4.38
CA ALA A 252 -9.92 -19.43 -3.49
C ALA A 252 -9.71 -17.91 -3.35
N ILE A 253 -8.48 -17.42 -3.49
CA ILE A 253 -8.15 -15.99 -3.39
C ILE A 253 -8.25 -15.26 -4.73
N ALA A 254 -8.06 -15.93 -5.86
CA ALA A 254 -8.05 -15.31 -7.19
C ALA A 254 -9.28 -14.42 -7.50
N PRO A 255 -10.53 -14.77 -7.11
CA PRO A 255 -11.71 -13.91 -7.32
C PRO A 255 -11.65 -12.55 -6.59
N THR A 256 -10.73 -12.39 -5.65
CA THR A 256 -10.56 -11.11 -4.92
C THR A 256 -9.79 -10.06 -5.69
N ILE A 257 -9.06 -10.46 -6.75
CA ILE A 257 -8.17 -9.59 -7.51
C ILE A 257 -8.96 -8.78 -8.52
N SER A 258 -8.86 -7.46 -8.43
CA SER A 258 -9.35 -6.52 -9.43
C SER A 258 -8.20 -5.68 -9.97
N PHE A 259 -8.17 -5.51 -11.28
CA PHE A 259 -7.26 -4.59 -11.97
C PHE A 259 -7.95 -3.28 -12.34
N ASP A 260 -9.28 -3.20 -12.18
CA ASP A 260 -10.00 -1.97 -12.51
C ASP A 260 -9.83 -0.97 -11.37
N LEU A 261 -9.14 0.13 -11.67
CA LEU A 261 -8.93 1.24 -10.73
C LEU A 261 -10.16 2.16 -10.67
N PRO A 262 -10.35 2.90 -9.56
CA PRO A 262 -11.38 3.92 -9.49
C PRO A 262 -11.18 4.98 -10.59
N LYS A 263 -12.27 5.43 -11.23
CA LYS A 263 -12.18 6.40 -12.34
C LYS A 263 -11.58 7.73 -11.87
N GLN A 264 -10.56 8.20 -12.59
CA GLN A 264 -9.90 9.49 -12.32
C GLN A 264 -10.81 10.69 -12.69
N ARG A 265 -10.56 11.86 -12.07
CA ARG A 265 -11.23 13.13 -12.41
C ARG A 265 -10.26 13.93 -13.27
N GLY A 266 -10.78 14.61 -14.28
CA GLY A 266 -9.97 15.49 -15.12
C GLY A 266 -9.21 16.55 -14.30
N GLY A 267 -8.08 17.01 -14.84
CA GLY A 267 -7.26 18.07 -14.22
C GLY A 267 -6.12 17.58 -13.32
N TRP A 268 -6.01 16.28 -13.06
CA TRP A 268 -4.90 15.66 -12.33
C TRP A 268 -4.29 14.54 -13.16
N THR A 269 -2.96 14.47 -13.18
CA THR A 269 -2.21 13.34 -13.76
C THR A 269 -1.57 12.53 -12.65
N LEU A 270 -1.70 11.21 -12.72
CA LEU A 270 -1.03 10.32 -11.79
C LEU A 270 0.42 10.14 -12.25
N ARG A 271 1.39 10.47 -11.38
CA ARG A 271 2.80 10.21 -11.67
C ARG A 271 2.99 8.70 -11.87
N GLY A 272 3.51 8.30 -13.03
CA GLY A 272 3.68 6.89 -13.40
C GLY A 272 2.39 6.18 -13.82
N GLY A 273 1.22 6.84 -13.79
CA GLY A 273 -0.06 6.20 -14.09
C GLY A 273 -0.14 5.60 -15.50
N GLU A 274 0.35 6.32 -16.52
CA GLU A 274 0.36 5.82 -17.89
C GLU A 274 1.20 4.55 -18.05
N GLN A 275 2.36 4.48 -17.38
CA GLN A 275 3.22 3.30 -17.41
C GLN A 275 2.57 2.13 -16.66
N ASN A 276 1.95 2.41 -15.51
CA ASN A 276 1.23 1.39 -14.73
C ASN A 276 0.07 0.80 -15.54
N GLU A 277 -0.72 1.62 -16.23
CA GLU A 277 -1.83 1.16 -17.08
C GLU A 277 -1.34 0.20 -18.18
N LEU A 278 -0.17 0.48 -18.76
CA LEU A 278 0.44 -0.39 -19.76
C LEU A 278 0.92 -1.72 -19.17
N GLU A 279 1.58 -1.67 -18.01
CA GLU A 279 2.06 -2.87 -17.30
C GLU A 279 0.91 -3.74 -16.78
N GLU A 280 -0.21 -3.13 -16.40
CA GLU A 280 -1.42 -3.84 -15.95
C GLU A 280 -2.03 -4.74 -17.03
N ILE A 281 -1.82 -4.44 -18.32
CA ILE A 281 -2.25 -5.32 -19.43
C ILE A 281 -1.59 -6.69 -19.31
N GLU A 282 -0.28 -6.72 -19.06
CA GLU A 282 0.49 -7.96 -18.89
C GLU A 282 0.13 -8.64 -17.57
N GLN A 283 0.13 -7.88 -16.47
CA GLN A 283 -0.18 -8.45 -15.15
C GLN A 283 -1.57 -9.09 -15.09
N ARG A 284 -2.55 -8.51 -15.78
CA ARG A 284 -3.90 -9.09 -15.91
C ARG A 284 -3.85 -10.45 -16.62
N ALA A 285 -3.13 -10.54 -17.73
CA ALA A 285 -2.95 -11.80 -18.45
C ALA A 285 -2.22 -12.86 -17.61
N THR A 286 -1.16 -12.47 -16.89
CA THR A 286 -0.42 -13.36 -15.99
C THR A 286 -1.32 -13.94 -14.90
N VAL A 287 -2.11 -13.09 -14.21
CA VAL A 287 -3.00 -13.55 -13.13
C VAL A 287 -4.15 -14.40 -13.67
N GLN A 288 -4.75 -14.05 -14.81
CA GLN A 288 -5.80 -14.88 -15.42
C GLN A 288 -5.25 -16.23 -15.89
N GLY A 289 -4.06 -16.23 -16.48
CA GLY A 289 -3.32 -17.44 -16.85
C GLY A 289 -3.08 -18.37 -15.67
N ALA A 290 -2.52 -17.84 -14.59
CA ALA A 290 -2.26 -18.59 -13.36
C ALA A 290 -3.56 -19.09 -12.69
N ARG A 291 -4.61 -18.27 -12.66
CA ARG A 291 -5.93 -18.68 -12.16
C ARG A 291 -6.50 -19.83 -13.00
N ALA A 292 -6.48 -19.73 -14.32
CA ALA A 292 -6.94 -20.79 -15.21
C ALA A 292 -6.14 -22.09 -15.00
N TYR A 293 -4.83 -21.97 -14.78
CA TYR A 293 -3.98 -23.12 -14.43
C TYR A 293 -4.39 -23.77 -13.11
N ALA A 294 -4.63 -22.99 -12.05
CA ALA A 294 -5.09 -23.50 -10.76
C ALA A 294 -6.50 -24.14 -10.86
N GLU A 295 -7.41 -23.56 -11.64
CA GLU A 295 -8.74 -24.13 -11.90
C GLU A 295 -8.65 -25.44 -12.69
N ALA A 296 -7.80 -25.51 -13.72
CA ALA A 296 -7.55 -26.76 -14.45
C ALA A 296 -6.93 -27.83 -13.54
N ALA A 297 -6.06 -27.43 -12.60
CA ALA A 297 -5.49 -28.34 -11.60
C ALA A 297 -6.57 -28.94 -10.68
N ALA A 298 -7.61 -28.17 -10.37
CA ALA A 298 -8.80 -28.59 -9.61
C ALA A 298 -9.83 -29.40 -10.45
N GLY A 299 -9.54 -29.66 -11.73
CA GLY A 299 -10.43 -30.39 -12.64
C GLY A 299 -11.42 -29.51 -13.42
N ASN A 300 -11.40 -28.18 -13.22
CA ASN A 300 -12.28 -27.23 -13.91
C ASN A 300 -11.72 -26.80 -15.28
N THR A 301 -11.22 -27.75 -16.06
CA THR A 301 -10.53 -27.48 -17.35
C THR A 301 -11.42 -26.77 -18.36
N ALA A 302 -12.73 -27.04 -18.38
CA ALA A 302 -13.66 -26.35 -19.27
C ALA A 302 -13.75 -24.85 -18.93
N TRP A 303 -13.84 -24.51 -17.64
CA TRP A 303 -13.83 -23.12 -17.17
C TRP A 303 -12.51 -22.44 -17.53
N ALA A 304 -11.39 -23.11 -17.29
CA ALA A 304 -10.05 -22.58 -17.60
C ALA A 304 -9.91 -22.22 -19.09
N LYS A 305 -10.39 -23.09 -19.99
CA LYS A 305 -10.38 -22.81 -21.44
C LYS A 305 -11.24 -21.61 -21.82
N THR A 306 -12.45 -21.51 -21.25
CA THR A 306 -13.32 -20.35 -21.50
C THR A 306 -12.68 -19.06 -21.02
N ALA A 307 -12.15 -19.04 -19.79
CA ALA A 307 -11.51 -17.85 -19.22
C ALA A 307 -10.30 -17.37 -20.04
N LEU A 308 -9.47 -18.30 -20.55
CA LEU A 308 -8.33 -17.93 -21.40
C LEU A 308 -8.77 -17.47 -22.80
N ALA A 309 -9.85 -18.02 -23.34
CA ALA A 309 -10.43 -17.55 -24.60
C ALA A 309 -11.00 -16.13 -24.47
N GLU A 310 -11.69 -15.83 -23.37
CA GLU A 310 -12.17 -14.47 -23.04
C GLU A 310 -10.99 -13.50 -22.89
N ALA A 311 -9.96 -13.85 -22.12
CA ALA A 311 -8.76 -13.02 -21.96
C ALA A 311 -8.06 -12.74 -23.30
N LYS A 312 -8.03 -13.71 -24.22
CA LYS A 312 -7.51 -13.50 -25.58
C LYS A 312 -8.38 -12.55 -26.40
N ALA A 313 -9.71 -12.67 -26.31
CA ALA A 313 -10.63 -11.80 -27.02
C ALA A 313 -10.45 -10.34 -26.58
N ASP A 314 -10.31 -10.09 -25.27
CA ASP A 314 -10.03 -8.77 -24.71
C ASP A 314 -8.70 -8.19 -25.24
N LEU A 315 -7.66 -9.02 -25.30
CA LEU A 315 -6.35 -8.62 -25.85
C LEU A 315 -6.42 -8.37 -27.36
N ASP A 316 -7.23 -9.11 -28.09
CA ASP A 316 -7.45 -8.91 -29.52
C ASP A 316 -8.19 -7.59 -29.79
N GLU A 317 -9.16 -7.23 -28.96
CA GLU A 317 -9.79 -5.90 -28.98
C GLU A 317 -8.77 -4.80 -28.65
N ALA A 318 -7.94 -4.99 -27.62
CA ALA A 318 -6.90 -4.02 -27.25
C ALA A 318 -5.86 -3.82 -28.37
N MET A 319 -5.54 -4.86 -29.14
CA MET A 319 -4.62 -4.78 -30.28
C MET A 319 -5.27 -4.20 -31.55
N ALA A 320 -6.60 -4.20 -31.64
CA ALA A 320 -7.31 -3.64 -32.79
C ALA A 320 -6.96 -2.16 -32.99
N PRO A 321 -6.72 -1.71 -34.24
CA PRO A 321 -6.42 -0.31 -34.51
C PRO A 321 -7.60 0.58 -34.11
N PRO A 322 -7.35 1.84 -33.68
CA PRO A 322 -8.42 2.74 -33.30
C PRO A 322 -9.36 2.98 -34.49
N PRO A 323 -10.69 2.89 -34.29
CA PRO A 323 -11.64 3.05 -35.38
C PRO A 323 -11.60 4.49 -35.93
N PRO A 324 -11.98 4.70 -37.20
CA PRO A 324 -12.20 6.04 -37.72
C PRO A 324 -13.28 6.74 -36.90
N ARG A 325 -13.19 8.07 -36.83
CA ARG A 325 -14.16 8.87 -36.09
C ARG A 325 -15.55 8.77 -36.74
N ALA A 326 -16.60 9.04 -35.96
CA ALA A 326 -17.99 9.03 -36.44
C ALA A 326 -18.25 9.98 -37.63
N ASP A 327 -17.41 11.01 -37.82
CA ASP A 327 -17.43 11.93 -38.97
C ASP A 327 -16.62 11.42 -40.18
N GLY A 328 -16.19 10.15 -40.19
CA GLY A 328 -15.43 9.51 -41.26
C GLY A 328 -13.95 9.92 -41.33
N LYS A 329 -13.49 10.79 -40.41
CA LYS A 329 -12.09 11.25 -40.36
C LYS A 329 -11.17 10.22 -39.70
N PRO A 330 -9.85 10.29 -39.98
CA PRO A 330 -8.86 9.48 -39.27
C PRO A 330 -8.99 9.62 -37.74
N PRO A 331 -8.61 8.58 -36.97
CA PRO A 331 -8.55 8.64 -35.51
C PRO A 331 -7.68 9.81 -35.04
N LYS A 332 -7.93 10.30 -33.81
CA LYS A 332 -7.11 11.42 -33.29
C LYS A 332 -5.67 10.94 -33.13
N LYS A 333 -4.71 11.85 -33.28
CA LYS A 333 -3.28 11.56 -33.08
C LYS A 333 -3.02 10.88 -31.73
N GLN A 334 -3.67 11.38 -30.67
CA GLN A 334 -3.59 10.79 -29.33
C GLN A 334 -4.05 9.32 -29.31
N ASP A 335 -5.19 8.99 -29.91
CA ASP A 335 -5.69 7.60 -29.95
C ASP A 335 -4.73 6.65 -30.68
N VAL A 336 -4.05 7.15 -31.73
CA VAL A 336 -3.03 6.40 -32.48
C VAL A 336 -1.75 6.21 -31.68
N GLU A 337 -1.29 7.25 -30.99
CA GLU A 337 -0.12 7.18 -30.12
C GLU A 337 -0.37 6.25 -28.92
N ASP A 338 -1.54 6.34 -28.29
CA ASP A 338 -1.96 5.47 -27.19
C ASP A 338 -2.05 4.00 -27.64
N HIS A 339 -2.60 3.75 -28.84
CA HIS A 339 -2.58 2.42 -29.47
C HIS A 339 -1.16 1.90 -29.72
N ALA A 340 -0.27 2.74 -30.25
CA ALA A 340 1.12 2.35 -30.49
C ALA A 340 1.86 2.01 -29.18
N ARG A 341 1.56 2.73 -28.08
CA ARG A 341 2.15 2.46 -26.75
C ARG A 341 1.66 1.15 -26.14
N ARG A 342 0.36 0.81 -26.26
CA ARG A 342 -0.21 -0.42 -25.67
C ARG A 342 0.12 -1.70 -26.44
N LEU A 343 0.34 -1.60 -27.75
CA LEU A 343 0.56 -2.74 -28.64
C LEU A 343 1.67 -3.73 -28.20
N PRO A 344 2.88 -3.30 -27.80
CA PRO A 344 3.91 -4.24 -27.33
C PRO A 344 3.49 -5.01 -26.07
N TYR A 345 2.75 -4.37 -25.15
CA TYR A 345 2.27 -4.99 -23.92
C TYR A 345 1.17 -6.01 -24.21
N ALA A 346 0.19 -5.65 -25.04
CA ALA A 346 -0.89 -6.56 -25.45
C ALA A 346 -0.36 -7.80 -26.20
N ARG A 347 0.68 -7.64 -27.03
CA ARG A 347 1.34 -8.77 -27.72
C ARG A 347 2.06 -9.71 -26.74
N ARG A 348 2.79 -9.18 -25.77
CA ARG A 348 3.45 -9.98 -24.73
C ARG A 348 2.41 -10.71 -23.87
N ALA A 349 1.38 -10.01 -23.43
CA ALA A 349 0.24 -10.57 -22.70
C ALA A 349 -0.42 -11.74 -23.46
N LYS A 350 -0.68 -11.57 -24.78
CA LYS A 350 -1.26 -12.65 -25.60
C LYS A 350 -0.33 -13.86 -25.74
N SER A 351 0.98 -13.61 -25.91
CA SER A 351 1.98 -14.68 -25.93
C SER A 351 2.01 -15.44 -24.61
N GLU A 352 1.87 -14.74 -23.49
CA GLU A 352 1.87 -15.35 -22.16
C GLU A 352 0.62 -16.21 -21.92
N ILE A 353 -0.57 -15.76 -22.34
CA ILE A 353 -1.77 -16.61 -22.31
C ILE A 353 -1.56 -17.91 -23.11
N GLY A 354 -0.85 -17.85 -24.24
CA GLY A 354 -0.48 -19.05 -25.01
C GLY A 354 0.44 -20.01 -24.24
N LEU A 355 1.35 -19.50 -23.40
CA LEU A 355 2.17 -20.33 -22.51
C LEU A 355 1.31 -21.00 -21.44
N TRP A 356 0.34 -20.28 -20.86
CA TRP A 356 -0.58 -20.83 -19.86
C TRP A 356 -1.47 -21.94 -20.42
N GLU A 357 -1.97 -21.80 -21.64
CA GLU A 357 -2.69 -22.88 -22.33
C GLU A 357 -1.82 -24.11 -22.52
N ALA A 358 -0.58 -23.91 -23.00
CA ALA A 358 0.36 -25.00 -23.20
C ALA A 358 0.72 -25.71 -21.88
N ALA A 359 0.78 -24.97 -20.76
CA ALA A 359 0.97 -25.53 -19.43
C ALA A 359 -0.24 -26.35 -18.95
N ILE A 360 -1.46 -25.85 -19.15
CA ILE A 360 -2.70 -26.57 -18.83
C ILE A 360 -2.78 -27.87 -19.63
N ASP A 361 -2.44 -27.84 -20.92
CA ASP A 361 -2.45 -29.02 -21.79
C ASP A 361 -1.33 -30.03 -21.48
N LEU A 362 -0.21 -29.59 -20.90
CA LEU A 362 0.88 -30.46 -20.47
C LEU A 362 0.56 -31.13 -19.12
N ARG A 363 -0.03 -30.39 -18.18
CA ARG A 363 -0.23 -30.84 -16.79
C ARG A 363 -0.79 -32.26 -16.63
N PRO A 364 -1.90 -32.67 -17.27
CA PRO A 364 -2.44 -34.02 -17.09
C PRO A 364 -1.53 -35.14 -17.64
N LYS A 365 -0.55 -34.81 -18.49
CA LYS A 365 0.39 -35.77 -19.09
C LYS A 365 1.63 -36.00 -18.23
N ILE A 366 1.88 -35.13 -17.24
CA ILE A 366 3.09 -35.20 -16.40
C ILE A 366 3.12 -36.52 -15.63
N ALA A 367 2.00 -36.91 -15.01
CA ALA A 367 1.94 -38.12 -14.19
C ALA A 367 2.12 -39.43 -14.96
N THR A 368 2.02 -39.42 -16.30
CA THR A 368 2.01 -40.63 -17.14
C THR A 368 3.21 -40.72 -18.09
N ARG A 369 4.09 -39.72 -18.11
CA ARG A 369 5.25 -39.66 -19.02
C ARG A 369 6.57 -39.75 -18.27
N PRO A 370 7.62 -40.31 -18.89
CA PRO A 370 8.96 -40.27 -18.32
C PRO A 370 9.39 -38.84 -17.99
N SER A 371 10.13 -38.68 -16.89
CA SER A 371 10.56 -37.37 -16.39
C SER A 371 11.40 -36.59 -17.40
N ASP A 372 12.27 -37.27 -18.16
CA ASP A 372 13.11 -36.65 -19.18
C ASP A 372 12.31 -36.12 -20.38
N GLU A 373 11.28 -36.86 -20.82
CA GLU A 373 10.39 -36.40 -21.89
C GLU A 373 9.56 -35.19 -21.46
N THR A 374 9.08 -35.20 -20.21
CA THR A 374 8.34 -34.09 -19.62
C THR A 374 9.23 -32.86 -19.50
N HIS A 375 10.49 -33.02 -19.09
CA HIS A 375 11.46 -31.93 -19.02
C HIS A 375 11.77 -31.36 -20.41
N ALA A 376 12.02 -32.22 -21.40
CA ALA A 376 12.29 -31.79 -22.78
C ALA A 376 11.12 -31.00 -23.37
N GLU A 377 9.87 -31.47 -23.19
CA GLU A 377 8.69 -30.74 -23.65
C GLU A 377 8.48 -29.43 -22.88
N PHE A 378 8.72 -29.42 -21.57
CA PHE A 378 8.63 -28.23 -20.72
C PHE A 378 9.54 -27.11 -21.22
N ILE A 379 10.80 -27.43 -21.53
CA ILE A 379 11.77 -26.48 -22.10
C ILE A 379 11.43 -26.11 -23.54
N ALA A 380 11.08 -27.09 -24.39
CA ALA A 380 10.76 -26.83 -25.79
C ALA A 380 9.56 -25.88 -25.97
N LYS A 381 8.61 -25.92 -25.04
CA LYS A 381 7.45 -25.03 -24.99
C LYS A 381 7.71 -23.71 -24.26
N GLY A 382 8.89 -23.51 -23.68
CA GLY A 382 9.25 -22.31 -22.91
C GLY A 382 8.45 -22.15 -21.62
N LEU A 383 7.99 -23.24 -21.02
CA LEU A 383 7.17 -23.23 -19.80
C LEU A 383 8.00 -22.93 -18.55
N ASP A 384 9.33 -22.95 -18.66
CA ASP A 384 10.29 -22.51 -17.64
C ASP A 384 10.16 -21.00 -17.31
N LYS A 385 9.46 -20.25 -18.17
CA LYS A 385 9.10 -18.84 -17.94
C LYS A 385 7.90 -18.68 -17.01
N LEU A 386 7.14 -19.74 -16.76
CA LEU A 386 5.96 -19.69 -15.90
C LEU A 386 6.31 -20.12 -14.46
N PRO A 387 5.65 -19.54 -13.45
CA PRO A 387 5.88 -19.86 -12.04
C PRO A 387 5.25 -21.21 -11.59
N ILE A 388 5.29 -22.25 -12.43
CA ILE A 388 4.61 -23.54 -12.19
C ILE A 388 5.54 -24.67 -11.76
N VAL A 389 6.86 -24.45 -11.69
CA VAL A 389 7.86 -25.48 -11.39
C VAL A 389 7.56 -26.27 -10.11
N ALA A 390 7.03 -25.62 -9.07
CA ALA A 390 6.67 -26.28 -7.82
C ALA A 390 5.59 -27.36 -8.02
N ASP A 391 4.56 -27.07 -8.82
CA ASP A 391 3.49 -28.04 -9.16
C ASP A 391 4.00 -29.11 -10.12
N ILE A 392 4.80 -28.75 -11.13
CA ILE A 392 5.39 -29.72 -12.06
C ILE A 392 6.18 -30.79 -11.29
N LEU A 393 7.10 -30.37 -10.42
CA LEU A 393 7.91 -31.28 -9.60
C LEU A 393 7.08 -32.10 -8.61
N ALA A 394 5.91 -31.61 -8.19
CA ALA A 394 5.02 -32.34 -7.29
C ALA A 394 4.30 -33.50 -8.00
N ASN A 395 4.16 -33.44 -9.33
CA ASN A 395 3.39 -34.40 -10.14
C ASN A 395 4.28 -35.30 -11.01
N LEU A 396 5.60 -35.12 -11.03
CA LEU A 396 6.52 -35.99 -11.76
C LEU A 396 6.46 -37.44 -11.23
N PRO A 397 6.42 -38.45 -12.11
CA PRO A 397 6.49 -39.83 -11.69
C PRO A 397 7.90 -40.16 -11.18
N THR A 398 7.96 -41.04 -10.17
CA THR A 398 9.22 -41.55 -9.61
C THR A 398 9.27 -43.05 -9.78
N GLU A 399 10.33 -43.57 -10.38
CA GLU A 399 10.49 -45.00 -10.63
C GLU A 399 11.07 -45.74 -9.43
N ASN A 400 11.85 -45.05 -8.59
CA ASN A 400 12.49 -45.62 -7.41
C ASN A 400 12.56 -44.66 -6.22
N ALA A 401 12.95 -45.20 -5.06
CA ALA A 401 13.03 -44.43 -3.81
C ALA A 401 14.13 -43.33 -3.84
N ALA A 402 15.19 -43.52 -4.62
CA ALA A 402 16.28 -42.54 -4.73
C ALA A 402 15.83 -41.29 -5.49
N GLU A 403 15.15 -41.46 -6.62
CA GLU A 403 14.52 -40.36 -7.39
C GLU A 403 13.49 -39.61 -6.55
N LYS A 404 12.64 -40.35 -5.82
CA LYS A 404 11.67 -39.74 -4.90
C LYS A 404 12.35 -38.88 -3.85
N ALA A 405 13.46 -39.34 -3.28
CA ALA A 405 14.24 -38.57 -2.32
C ALA A 405 14.91 -37.34 -2.96
N GLU A 406 15.44 -37.45 -4.19
CA GLU A 406 16.01 -36.33 -4.93
C GLU A 406 14.95 -35.25 -5.23
N LEU A 407 13.80 -35.63 -5.78
CA LEU A 407 12.71 -34.67 -6.06
C LEU A 407 12.21 -33.98 -4.79
N HIS A 408 12.08 -34.74 -3.68
CA HIS A 408 11.73 -34.15 -2.40
C HIS A 408 12.77 -33.11 -1.93
N ALA A 409 14.07 -33.42 -2.08
CA ALA A 409 15.14 -32.49 -1.74
C ALA A 409 15.14 -31.23 -2.63
N VAL A 410 14.89 -31.37 -3.94
CA VAL A 410 14.76 -30.24 -4.88
C VAL A 410 13.58 -29.35 -4.49
N ARG A 411 12.41 -29.94 -4.20
CA ARG A 411 11.22 -29.20 -3.75
C ARG A 411 11.47 -28.46 -2.43
N ALA A 412 12.12 -29.12 -1.46
CA ALA A 412 12.49 -28.50 -0.21
C ALA A 412 13.44 -27.31 -0.40
N ARG A 413 14.42 -27.42 -1.31
CA ARG A 413 15.33 -26.32 -1.65
C ARG A 413 14.60 -25.16 -2.32
N LEU A 414 13.70 -25.43 -3.27
CA LEU A 414 12.90 -24.39 -3.92
C LEU A 414 12.06 -23.61 -2.91
N ARG A 415 11.38 -24.33 -2.01
CA ARG A 415 10.61 -23.73 -0.92
C ARG A 415 11.49 -22.90 0.01
N SER A 416 12.66 -23.41 0.40
CA SER A 416 13.59 -22.67 1.24
C SER A 416 14.11 -21.39 0.57
N ASN A 417 14.38 -21.40 -0.74
CA ASN A 417 14.77 -20.20 -1.47
C ASN A 417 13.63 -19.17 -1.52
N PHE A 418 12.41 -19.63 -1.82
CA PHE A 418 11.22 -18.78 -1.80
C PHE A 418 10.96 -18.19 -0.42
N ASP A 419 11.09 -19.01 0.63
CA ASP A 419 10.94 -18.57 2.01
C ASP A 419 11.97 -17.50 2.40
N ALA A 420 13.23 -17.68 1.99
CA ALA A 420 14.29 -16.71 2.23
C ALA A 420 14.01 -15.35 1.57
N GLU A 421 13.60 -15.34 0.29
CA GLU A 421 13.24 -14.10 -0.41
C GLU A 421 11.98 -13.46 0.20
N ARG A 422 10.98 -14.27 0.56
CA ARG A 422 9.77 -13.81 1.22
C ARG A 422 10.10 -13.12 2.54
N VAL A 423 10.92 -13.75 3.38
CA VAL A 423 11.38 -13.21 4.66
C VAL A 423 12.19 -11.93 4.48
N LYS A 424 13.03 -11.86 3.44
CA LYS A 424 13.82 -10.68 3.10
C LYS A 424 12.94 -9.48 2.69
N ALA A 425 11.84 -9.72 1.96
CA ALA A 425 10.89 -8.67 1.57
C ALA A 425 10.13 -8.03 2.75
N LEU A 426 10.20 -8.64 3.94
CA LEU A 426 9.61 -8.12 5.18
C LEU A 426 10.56 -7.19 5.94
N ASP A 427 11.73 -6.89 5.38
CA ASP A 427 12.57 -5.86 5.96
C ASP A 427 11.77 -4.57 6.08
N PHE A 428 11.88 -3.92 7.24
CA PHE A 428 11.08 -2.76 7.59
C PHE A 428 11.99 -1.66 8.15
N PRO A 429 12.65 -0.90 7.26
CA PRO A 429 13.66 0.08 7.62
C PRO A 429 13.07 1.33 8.27
N ALA A 430 13.93 2.11 8.93
CA ALA A 430 13.54 3.31 9.68
C ALA A 430 12.80 4.34 8.84
N ALA A 431 13.30 4.58 7.63
CA ALA A 431 12.73 5.53 6.69
C ALA A 431 11.29 5.14 6.35
N GLU A 432 11.02 3.85 6.15
CA GLU A 432 9.68 3.37 5.84
C GLU A 432 8.76 3.43 7.07
N LEU A 433 9.23 2.99 8.26
CA LEU A 433 8.44 3.14 9.48
C LEU A 433 8.05 4.60 9.67
N MET A 434 9.02 5.50 9.59
CA MET A 434 8.81 6.94 9.72
C MET A 434 7.80 7.43 8.67
N ALA A 435 7.96 7.10 7.38
CA ALA A 435 7.05 7.52 6.33
C ALA A 435 5.60 7.05 6.54
N LEU A 436 5.40 5.88 7.15
CA LEU A 436 4.08 5.32 7.46
C LEU A 436 3.45 5.88 8.75
N LEU A 437 4.18 6.61 9.59
CA LEU A 437 3.61 7.20 10.80
C LEU A 437 2.55 8.25 10.46
N PRO A 438 1.40 8.25 11.13
CA PRO A 438 0.35 9.24 10.91
C PRO A 438 0.85 10.65 11.17
N ARG A 439 0.50 11.58 10.28
CA ARG A 439 0.82 12.99 10.49
C ARG A 439 -0.05 13.58 11.60
N PRO A 440 0.45 14.59 12.33
CA PRO A 440 -0.31 15.28 13.36
C PRO A 440 -1.65 15.82 12.85
N GLU A 441 -2.71 15.64 13.63
CA GLU A 441 -4.04 16.17 13.37
C GLU A 441 -4.39 17.32 14.33
N THR A 442 -5.19 18.27 13.85
CA THR A 442 -5.77 19.35 14.67
C THR A 442 -7.18 19.66 14.17
N SER A 443 -7.97 20.34 15.01
CA SER A 443 -9.32 20.81 14.63
C SER A 443 -9.36 21.68 13.38
N LYS A 444 -8.24 22.29 12.98
CA LYS A 444 -8.15 23.14 11.78
C LYS A 444 -7.88 22.39 10.49
N ILE A 445 -7.43 21.14 10.56
CA ILE A 445 -7.02 20.34 9.39
C ILE A 445 -7.90 19.11 9.19
N VAL A 446 -8.53 18.60 10.25
CA VAL A 446 -9.52 17.52 10.16
C VAL A 446 -10.85 18.11 9.68
N PRO A 447 -11.35 17.67 8.51
CA PRO A 447 -12.54 18.26 7.93
C PRO A 447 -13.80 17.58 8.45
N THR A 448 -14.91 18.29 8.33
CA THR A 448 -16.24 17.69 8.39
C THR A 448 -16.58 17.06 7.05
N LEU A 449 -17.40 16.01 7.06
CA LEU A 449 -17.91 15.44 5.81
C LEU A 449 -18.78 16.49 5.10
N LYS A 450 -18.39 16.85 3.87
CA LYS A 450 -19.11 17.78 2.98
C LYS A 450 -19.17 17.23 1.56
N PRO A 451 -20.24 17.49 0.79
CA PRO A 451 -20.25 17.18 -0.64
C PRO A 451 -19.12 17.94 -1.35
N ALA A 452 -18.59 17.35 -2.42
CA ALA A 452 -17.71 18.07 -3.33
C ALA A 452 -18.49 19.21 -4.00
N GLY A 453 -17.85 20.37 -4.15
CA GLY A 453 -18.42 21.45 -4.93
C GLY A 453 -18.17 21.22 -6.41
N ASP A 454 -19.20 20.88 -7.18
CA ASP A 454 -19.12 20.72 -8.64
C ASP A 454 -19.29 22.07 -9.36
N GLY A 455 -18.39 23.02 -9.10
CA GLY A 455 -18.44 24.34 -9.75
C GLY A 455 -17.05 24.89 -10.07
N TYR A 456 -16.96 25.63 -11.17
CA TYR A 456 -15.78 26.40 -11.59
C TYR A 456 -15.25 27.38 -10.52
N PHE A 457 -16.07 27.66 -9.49
CA PHE A 457 -15.78 28.54 -8.35
C PHE A 457 -15.93 27.87 -6.97
N LEU A 458 -16.22 26.56 -6.90
CA LEU A 458 -16.39 25.84 -5.61
C LEU A 458 -15.15 25.00 -5.28
N SER A 459 -14.91 24.80 -3.98
CA SER A 459 -13.67 24.19 -3.48
C SER A 459 -13.44 22.79 -4.05
N ASP A 460 -12.23 22.55 -4.55
CA ASP A 460 -11.74 21.27 -5.12
C ASP A 460 -11.59 20.13 -4.09
N SER A 461 -12.39 20.16 -3.02
CA SER A 461 -12.36 19.31 -1.84
C SER A 461 -13.78 18.92 -1.41
N GLY A 462 -13.96 17.65 -1.06
CA GLY A 462 -15.22 17.07 -0.58
C GLY A 462 -15.44 15.65 -1.12
N LEU A 463 -16.63 15.12 -0.86
CA LEU A 463 -17.07 13.80 -1.30
C LEU A 463 -17.68 13.84 -2.71
N SER A 464 -17.17 13.00 -3.61
CA SER A 464 -17.73 12.75 -4.94
C SER A 464 -18.11 11.27 -5.09
N ARG A 465 -19.17 11.01 -5.86
CA ARG A 465 -19.80 9.69 -6.03
C ARG A 465 -20.19 9.54 -7.50
N ASN A 466 -19.78 8.46 -8.15
CA ASN A 466 -20.12 8.20 -9.54
C ASN A 466 -20.48 6.73 -9.74
N GLN A 467 -21.67 6.47 -10.27
CA GLN A 467 -22.11 5.11 -10.59
C GLN A 467 -21.51 4.65 -11.92
N GLU A 468 -21.02 3.41 -11.97
CA GLU A 468 -20.47 2.85 -13.20
C GLU A 468 -21.61 2.32 -14.09
N GLY A 469 -22.06 3.15 -15.01
CA GLY A 469 -23.17 2.80 -15.90
C GLY A 469 -24.46 2.53 -15.12
N LYS A 470 -25.13 1.41 -15.41
CA LYS A 470 -26.32 0.95 -14.66
C LYS A 470 -26.00 -0.22 -13.71
N SER A 471 -24.78 -0.28 -13.18
CA SER A 471 -24.34 -1.35 -12.27
C SER A 471 -24.52 -0.97 -10.80
N ASP A 472 -24.32 -1.96 -9.91
CA ASP A 472 -24.19 -1.80 -8.46
C ASP A 472 -22.79 -1.33 -8.03
N ILE A 473 -21.92 -0.97 -8.99
CA ILE A 473 -20.56 -0.52 -8.76
C ILE A 473 -20.48 1.00 -8.80
N TRP A 474 -19.80 1.57 -7.81
CA TRP A 474 -19.61 2.99 -7.62
C TRP A 474 -18.14 3.33 -7.43
N THR A 475 -17.72 4.44 -8.02
CA THR A 475 -16.48 5.12 -7.63
C THR A 475 -16.81 6.17 -6.57
N ILE A 476 -16.24 6.02 -5.38
CA ILE A 476 -16.35 6.96 -4.26
C ILE A 476 -15.01 7.65 -4.07
N ARG A 477 -15.03 8.97 -3.91
CA ARG A 477 -13.83 9.79 -3.75
C ARG A 477 -14.02 10.80 -2.64
N TYR A 478 -13.01 10.95 -1.79
CA TYR A 478 -12.92 12.09 -0.91
C TYR A 478 -11.59 12.81 -1.12
N THR A 479 -11.65 14.13 -1.28
CA THR A 479 -10.47 14.97 -1.49
C THR A 479 -10.42 16.06 -0.43
N HIS A 480 -9.24 16.30 0.14
CA HIS A 480 -9.05 17.43 1.03
C HIS A 480 -7.64 18.02 0.96
N ASN A 481 -7.57 19.36 1.00
CA ASN A 481 -6.33 20.10 0.74
C ASN A 481 -5.32 20.06 1.90
N LEU A 482 -5.73 19.71 3.12
CA LEU A 482 -4.91 19.83 4.35
C LEU A 482 -4.88 18.54 5.19
N ALA A 483 -6.06 17.96 5.44
CA ALA A 483 -6.26 16.69 6.13
C ALA A 483 -5.20 15.62 5.80
N PRO A 484 -4.64 14.93 6.81
CA PRO A 484 -3.82 13.74 6.60
C PRO A 484 -4.56 12.64 5.84
N ILE A 485 -3.80 11.81 5.13
CA ILE A 485 -4.35 10.73 4.29
C ILE A 485 -5.29 9.80 5.07
N ALA A 486 -4.95 9.45 6.31
CA ALA A 486 -5.77 8.61 7.16
C ALA A 486 -7.18 9.18 7.39
N ALA A 487 -7.32 10.50 7.53
CA ALA A 487 -8.64 11.14 7.64
C ALA A 487 -9.39 11.14 6.30
N VAL A 488 -8.69 11.39 5.20
CA VAL A 488 -9.26 11.34 3.85
C VAL A 488 -9.78 9.94 3.51
N GLU A 489 -9.04 8.89 3.87
CA GLU A 489 -9.46 7.48 3.71
C GLU A 489 -10.73 7.15 4.50
N GLU A 490 -10.78 7.53 5.77
CA GLU A 490 -11.96 7.27 6.61
C GLU A 490 -13.19 8.06 6.13
N LEU A 491 -13.02 9.29 5.66
CA LEU A 491 -14.11 10.08 5.09
C LEU A 491 -14.62 9.50 3.77
N ALA A 492 -13.74 8.94 2.94
CA ALA A 492 -14.14 8.19 1.75
C ALA A 492 -14.95 6.94 2.16
N MET A 493 -14.51 6.19 3.18
CA MET A 493 -15.22 5.03 3.73
C MET A 493 -16.61 5.40 4.27
N LEU A 494 -16.70 6.47 5.06
CA LEU A 494 -17.98 7.00 5.56
C LEU A 494 -18.89 7.40 4.40
N GLY A 495 -18.35 8.07 3.39
CA GLY A 495 -19.07 8.44 2.18
C GLY A 495 -19.59 7.24 1.40
N ALA A 496 -18.82 6.16 1.29
CA ALA A 496 -19.25 4.92 0.64
C ALA A 496 -20.38 4.25 1.44
N ALA A 497 -20.24 4.13 2.76
CA ALA A 497 -21.24 3.53 3.61
C ALA A 497 -22.58 4.29 3.60
N GLN A 498 -22.54 5.62 3.68
CA GLN A 498 -23.73 6.46 3.55
C GLN A 498 -24.37 6.35 2.17
N THR A 499 -23.56 6.18 1.11
CA THR A 499 -24.07 5.96 -0.24
C THR A 499 -24.76 4.61 -0.34
N ALA A 500 -24.16 3.52 0.15
CA ALA A 500 -24.77 2.20 0.17
C ALA A 500 -26.18 2.23 0.80
N ARG A 501 -26.30 2.84 2.00
CA ARG A 501 -27.59 2.98 2.70
C ARG A 501 -28.62 3.79 1.91
N ARG A 502 -28.18 4.88 1.27
CA ARG A 502 -29.06 5.73 0.45
C ARG A 502 -29.57 4.99 -0.79
N GLU A 503 -28.72 4.19 -1.42
CA GLU A 503 -29.10 3.38 -2.59
C GLU A 503 -29.84 2.07 -2.23
N GLY A 504 -30.20 1.87 -0.96
CA GLY A 504 -31.00 0.74 -0.50
C GLY A 504 -30.21 -0.54 -0.18
N TYR A 505 -28.90 -0.46 -0.05
CA TYR A 505 -28.02 -1.58 0.31
C TYR A 505 -27.62 -1.53 1.79
N ASP A 506 -27.44 -2.70 2.41
CA ASP A 506 -26.97 -2.79 3.81
C ASP A 506 -25.44 -2.89 3.95
N SER A 507 -24.75 -3.23 2.87
CA SER A 507 -23.33 -3.58 2.90
C SER A 507 -22.60 -3.18 1.61
N MET A 508 -21.28 -3.29 1.64
CA MET A 508 -20.40 -3.00 0.51
C MET A 508 -19.20 -3.94 0.46
N ILE A 509 -18.64 -4.10 -0.74
CA ILE A 509 -17.37 -4.79 -0.98
C ILE A 509 -16.44 -3.82 -1.70
N LEU A 510 -15.23 -3.63 -1.17
CA LEU A 510 -14.19 -2.88 -1.87
C LEU A 510 -13.59 -3.75 -2.96
N LEU A 511 -13.65 -3.28 -4.21
CA LEU A 511 -13.05 -3.92 -5.37
C LEU A 511 -11.63 -3.43 -5.60
N SER A 512 -11.42 -2.13 -5.51
CA SER A 512 -10.10 -1.50 -5.61
C SER A 512 -10.08 -0.17 -4.86
N ARG A 513 -8.88 0.33 -4.56
CA ARG A 513 -8.69 1.60 -3.86
C ARG A 513 -7.40 2.27 -4.28
N LEU A 514 -7.37 3.59 -4.17
CA LEU A 514 -6.17 4.41 -4.34
C LEU A 514 -6.12 5.47 -3.24
N SER A 515 -4.92 5.72 -2.73
CA SER A 515 -4.65 6.78 -1.74
C SER A 515 -3.52 7.63 -2.30
N ILE A 516 -3.83 8.88 -2.62
CA ILE A 516 -3.05 9.73 -3.51
C ILE A 516 -2.62 10.98 -2.76
N SER A 517 -1.32 11.27 -2.76
CA SER A 517 -0.79 12.58 -2.39
C SER A 517 -0.80 13.50 -3.61
N ARG A 518 -1.43 14.68 -3.51
CA ARG A 518 -1.53 15.64 -4.63
C ARG A 518 -0.42 16.68 -4.57
N THR A 519 0.24 16.95 -5.69
CA THR A 519 1.22 18.04 -5.81
C THR A 519 0.89 18.88 -7.03
N THR A 520 0.82 20.19 -6.87
CA THR A 520 0.63 21.14 -7.98
C THR A 520 1.99 21.68 -8.41
N ASN A 521 2.29 21.56 -9.71
CA ASN A 521 3.41 22.29 -10.31
C ASN A 521 2.95 23.73 -10.55
N VAL A 522 3.60 24.69 -9.89
CA VAL A 522 3.36 26.12 -10.10
C VAL A 522 4.49 26.66 -10.97
N SER A 523 4.16 27.16 -12.15
CA SER A 523 5.09 27.86 -13.03
C SER A 523 4.65 29.32 -13.15
N GLY A 524 5.52 30.26 -12.76
CA GLY A 524 5.28 31.69 -12.92
C GLY A 524 6.32 32.34 -13.82
N MET A 525 5.96 33.48 -14.42
CA MET A 525 6.90 34.27 -15.23
C MET A 525 8.01 34.91 -14.38
N TYR A 526 7.75 35.16 -13.10
CA TYR A 526 8.65 35.86 -12.16
C TYR A 526 9.11 35.02 -10.96
N VAL A 527 8.53 33.85 -10.78
CA VAL A 527 8.93 32.86 -9.78
C VAL A 527 9.15 31.57 -10.54
N GLY A 528 10.38 31.03 -10.46
CA GLY A 528 10.74 29.78 -11.11
C GLY A 528 9.76 28.65 -10.79
N SER A 529 9.78 27.57 -11.57
CA SER A 529 8.88 26.45 -11.32
C SER A 529 9.14 25.82 -9.96
N TYR A 530 8.08 25.60 -9.19
CA TYR A 530 8.15 24.89 -7.91
C TYR A 530 6.96 23.96 -7.71
N GLN A 531 7.11 22.98 -6.83
CA GLN A 531 6.05 22.05 -6.45
C GLN A 531 5.42 22.48 -5.13
N GLN A 532 4.09 22.52 -5.11
CA GLN A 532 3.32 22.80 -3.90
C GLN A 532 2.50 21.57 -3.53
N ASN A 533 2.50 21.22 -2.25
CA ASN A 533 1.62 20.19 -1.71
C ASN A 533 0.16 20.66 -1.79
N SER A 534 -0.71 19.80 -2.33
CA SER A 534 -2.12 20.10 -2.62
C SER A 534 -3.07 19.10 -1.95
N GLY A 535 -2.67 18.60 -0.78
CA GLY A 535 -3.48 17.69 0.03
C GLY A 535 -3.50 16.25 -0.47
N TYR A 536 -4.55 15.54 -0.09
CA TYR A 536 -4.71 14.12 -0.33
C TYR A 536 -6.06 13.80 -0.93
N GLU A 537 -6.11 12.64 -1.57
CA GLU A 537 -7.31 12.09 -2.15
C GLU A 537 -7.36 10.58 -1.93
N ALA A 538 -8.50 10.09 -1.45
CA ALA A 538 -8.79 8.68 -1.37
C ALA A 538 -9.90 8.35 -2.36
N GLN A 539 -9.65 7.34 -3.19
CA GLN A 539 -10.61 6.82 -4.18
C GLN A 539 -10.86 5.35 -3.89
N MET A 540 -12.10 4.91 -4.06
CA MET A 540 -12.49 3.52 -3.88
C MET A 540 -13.48 3.15 -4.97
N ARG A 541 -13.29 1.97 -5.55
CA ARG A 541 -14.30 1.31 -6.37
C ARG A 541 -15.00 0.30 -5.48
N VAL A 542 -16.28 0.49 -5.25
CA VAL A 542 -17.08 -0.30 -4.32
C VAL A 542 -18.26 -0.91 -5.04
N ARG A 543 -18.60 -2.15 -4.72
CA ARG A 543 -19.85 -2.77 -5.11
C ARG A 543 -20.79 -2.77 -3.92
N PHE A 544 -22.00 -2.24 -4.09
CA PHE A 544 -23.02 -2.29 -3.04
C PHE A 544 -23.79 -3.60 -3.13
N VAL A 545 -24.02 -4.21 -1.98
CA VAL A 545 -24.64 -5.54 -1.88
C VAL A 545 -25.53 -5.61 -0.65
N ASN A 546 -26.45 -6.58 -0.64
CA ASN A 546 -27.19 -6.95 0.56
C ASN A 546 -26.57 -8.22 1.13
N ALA A 547 -26.12 -8.18 2.39
CA ALA A 547 -25.38 -9.28 3.01
C ALA A 547 -26.18 -10.59 3.04
N GLY A 548 -27.51 -10.50 3.21
CA GLY A 548 -28.40 -11.66 3.19
C GLY A 548 -28.72 -12.22 1.79
N ALA A 549 -28.28 -11.56 0.72
CA ALA A 549 -28.59 -11.92 -0.66
C ALA A 549 -27.42 -11.56 -1.60
N LEU A 550 -26.27 -12.20 -1.39
CA LEU A 550 -25.09 -11.95 -2.22
C LEU A 550 -25.29 -12.47 -3.66
N PRO A 551 -24.84 -11.71 -4.67
CA PRO A 551 -24.72 -12.18 -6.05
C PRO A 551 -23.95 -13.50 -6.17
N ALA A 552 -24.29 -14.34 -7.16
CA ALA A 552 -23.70 -15.67 -7.33
C ALA A 552 -22.18 -15.64 -7.54
N ASP A 553 -21.67 -14.60 -8.20
CA ASP A 553 -20.23 -14.38 -8.40
C ASP A 553 -19.48 -14.00 -7.12
N LEU A 554 -20.22 -13.72 -6.03
CA LEU A 554 -19.70 -13.41 -4.70
C LEU A 554 -19.95 -14.52 -3.67
N ALA A 555 -20.50 -15.67 -4.09
CA ALA A 555 -20.71 -16.81 -3.20
C ALA A 555 -19.38 -17.29 -2.58
N GLY A 556 -19.35 -17.50 -1.25
CA GLY A 556 -18.13 -17.89 -0.53
C GLY A 556 -17.18 -16.72 -0.21
N MET A 557 -17.56 -15.49 -0.58
CA MET A 557 -16.83 -14.25 -0.25
C MET A 557 -17.55 -13.40 0.80
N GLU A 558 -18.41 -14.00 1.63
CA GLU A 558 -19.15 -13.33 2.71
C GLU A 558 -18.19 -12.63 3.68
N TRP A 559 -17.00 -13.19 3.88
CA TRP A 559 -15.94 -12.64 4.74
C TRP A 559 -15.37 -11.29 4.23
N ARG A 560 -15.63 -10.90 2.97
CA ARG A 560 -15.23 -9.59 2.41
C ARG A 560 -16.27 -8.50 2.65
N VAL A 561 -17.49 -8.87 3.06
CA VAL A 561 -18.61 -7.96 3.18
C VAL A 561 -18.39 -7.00 4.34
N ILE A 562 -18.51 -5.70 4.06
CA ILE A 562 -18.39 -4.64 5.05
C ILE A 562 -19.79 -4.09 5.35
N PRO A 563 -20.29 -4.24 6.59
CA PRO A 563 -21.56 -3.67 6.99
C PRO A 563 -21.50 -2.14 6.94
N ALA A 564 -22.39 -1.51 6.15
CA ALA A 564 -22.39 -0.07 5.98
C ALA A 564 -22.70 0.66 7.30
N GLN A 565 -23.66 0.14 8.08
CA GLN A 565 -24.05 0.74 9.35
C GLN A 565 -22.88 0.77 10.35
N LYS A 566 -22.07 -0.30 10.41
CA LYS A 566 -20.89 -0.36 11.30
C LYS A 566 -19.88 0.75 10.98
N ALA A 567 -19.63 1.01 9.71
CA ALA A 567 -18.74 2.10 9.30
C ALA A 567 -19.33 3.48 9.65
N ILE A 568 -20.63 3.67 9.46
CA ILE A 568 -21.34 4.91 9.82
C ILE A 568 -21.25 5.15 11.34
N ASP A 569 -21.59 4.17 12.17
CA ASP A 569 -21.61 4.30 13.62
C ASP A 569 -20.22 4.64 14.17
N GLN A 570 -19.16 4.03 13.62
CA GLN A 570 -17.79 4.24 14.09
C GLN A 570 -17.15 5.54 13.61
N LEU A 571 -17.64 6.14 12.51
CA LEU A 571 -17.01 7.30 11.88
C LEU A 571 -17.81 8.61 12.03
N SER A 572 -19.13 8.55 12.24
CA SER A 572 -19.98 9.75 12.24
C SER A 572 -19.65 10.71 13.37
N ASP A 573 -19.39 10.19 14.58
CA ASP A 573 -19.02 11.01 15.74
C ASP A 573 -17.67 11.70 15.55
N ARG A 574 -16.73 11.03 14.86
CA ARG A 574 -15.39 11.54 14.58
C ARG A 574 -15.42 12.70 13.59
N TYR A 575 -16.23 12.58 12.54
CA TYR A 575 -16.22 13.51 11.41
C TYR A 575 -17.43 14.44 11.34
N LYS A 576 -18.23 14.53 12.43
CA LYS A 576 -19.48 15.31 12.58
C LYS A 576 -19.96 15.84 11.25
N THR A 577 -20.92 15.15 10.62
CA THR A 577 -21.58 15.63 9.39
C THR A 577 -21.86 17.11 9.55
N GLY A 578 -21.15 17.94 8.78
CA GLY A 578 -21.23 19.39 8.93
C GLY A 578 -22.69 19.77 8.80
N GLY A 579 -23.22 20.49 9.79
CA GLY A 579 -24.57 21.01 9.80
C GLY A 579 -24.79 21.99 8.65
N LEU A 580 -25.01 21.44 7.47
CA LEU A 580 -25.78 22.02 6.39
C LEU A 580 -26.68 20.87 5.95
N THR A 581 -27.84 20.81 6.58
CA THR A 581 -29.05 20.27 5.98
C THR A 581 -29.23 21.02 4.66
N ILE A 582 -28.58 20.57 3.60
CA ILE A 582 -28.98 20.96 2.26
C ILE A 582 -30.29 20.20 2.08
N ALA A 583 -31.37 20.96 1.87
CA ALA A 583 -32.65 20.41 1.46
C ALA A 583 -32.39 19.45 0.29
N TRP A 584 -32.70 18.17 0.53
CA TRP A 584 -32.46 17.06 -0.38
C TRP A 584 -33.27 17.20 -1.67
#